data_AF-A0A0Q0BQA2-F1
#
_entry.id   AF-A0A0Q0BQA2-F1
#
_cell.length_a   1.000
_cell.length_b   1.000
_cell.length_c   1.000
_cell.angle_alpha   90.00
_cell.angle_beta   90.00
_cell.angle_gamma   90.00
#
_symmetry.space_group_name_H-M   'P 1'
#
loop_
_entity.id
_entity.type
_entity.pdbx_description
1 polymer ?
#
loop_
_entity_poly.entity_id
_entity_poly.type
_entity_poly.pdbx_seq_one_letter_code
_entity_poly.pdbx_strand_id
1 'polypeptide(L)'
;MLGCASEKRRELGSREMSELSRVSVTALKGVGEAMAEKLAKVGLENLQDVLFHLPLRYQDRTRIVPIGALSPGQDAVIEGVVSGADVVMGKRRSLLVRLGDGTGVVSLRFYHFSNAQKESMKRGTHLRCFGEARPGASGLEIYHPEYRAITGDEPP
;
A
#
# COMPACT_ATOMS: atom_id res chain seq x y z
N MET A 1 -1.73 27.64 45.31
CA MET A 1 -2.49 28.13 44.13
C MET A 1 -1.84 27.64 42.82
N LEU A 2 -1.78 26.33 42.57
CA LEU A 2 -1.46 25.75 41.25
C LEU A 2 -2.34 24.50 41.09
N GLY A 3 -3.49 24.63 40.45
CA GLY A 3 -4.44 23.51 40.26
C GLY A 3 -5.50 23.77 39.18
N CYS A 4 -5.90 25.03 39.00
CA CYS A 4 -7.03 25.37 38.12
C CYS A 4 -6.68 25.40 36.61
N ALA A 5 -5.40 25.42 36.23
CA ALA A 5 -4.99 25.53 34.81
C ALA A 5 -4.96 24.17 34.07
N SER A 6 -4.82 23.03 34.77
CA SER A 6 -4.84 21.70 34.14
C SER A 6 -6.26 21.15 33.93
N GLU A 7 -7.22 21.58 34.76
CA GLU A 7 -8.64 21.16 34.66
C GLU A 7 -9.34 21.82 33.46
N LYS A 8 -9.11 23.13 33.24
CA LYS A 8 -9.70 23.85 32.09
C LYS A 8 -9.23 23.35 30.72
N ARG A 9 -8.00 22.83 30.59
CA ARG A 9 -7.54 22.20 29.33
C ARG A 9 -8.20 20.85 29.07
N ARG A 10 -8.55 20.10 30.12
CA ARG A 10 -9.28 18.82 29.97
C ARG A 10 -10.73 19.06 29.59
N GLU A 11 -11.37 20.10 30.14
CA GLU A 11 -12.77 20.46 29.83
C GLU A 11 -12.98 20.99 28.40
N LEU A 12 -12.02 21.76 27.85
CA LEU A 12 -12.10 22.19 26.43
C LEU A 12 -11.95 21.01 25.45
N GLY A 13 -11.00 20.10 25.69
CA GLY A 13 -10.79 18.94 24.83
C GLY A 13 -12.00 17.99 24.77
N SER A 14 -12.73 17.85 25.88
CA SER A 14 -13.95 17.03 25.92
C SER A 14 -15.16 17.64 25.21
N ARG A 15 -15.26 18.97 25.12
CA ARG A 15 -16.36 19.65 24.41
C ARG A 15 -16.15 19.69 22.89
N GLU A 16 -14.91 19.83 22.43
CA GLU A 16 -14.59 19.83 20.99
C GLU A 16 -14.65 18.44 20.36
N MET A 17 -14.26 17.36 21.08
CA MET A 17 -14.42 15.98 20.58
C MET A 17 -15.89 15.55 20.48
N SER A 18 -16.78 16.06 21.35
CA SER A 18 -18.23 15.80 21.28
C SER A 18 -18.85 16.24 19.95
N GLU A 19 -18.31 17.26 19.29
CA GLU A 19 -18.83 17.75 18.01
C GLU A 19 -18.51 16.80 16.85
N LEU A 20 -17.37 16.10 16.90
CA LEU A 20 -16.94 15.21 15.81
C LEU A 20 -17.82 13.97 15.66
N SER A 21 -18.44 13.50 16.76
CA SER A 21 -19.43 12.42 16.73
C SER A 21 -20.69 12.75 15.92
N ARG A 22 -20.97 14.03 15.70
CA ARG A 22 -22.16 14.51 14.96
C ARG A 22 -21.88 14.78 13.49
N VAL A 23 -20.61 14.86 13.11
CA VAL A 23 -20.21 15.11 11.72
C VAL A 23 -20.12 13.79 10.98
N SER A 24 -21.00 13.61 9.99
CA SER A 24 -21.02 12.42 9.14
C SER A 24 -19.71 12.23 8.39
N VAL A 25 -19.34 10.97 8.15
CA VAL A 25 -18.17 10.58 7.32
C VAL A 25 -18.20 11.17 5.91
N THR A 26 -19.37 11.54 5.38
CA THR A 26 -19.50 12.17 4.06
C THR A 26 -18.91 13.58 3.98
N ALA A 27 -18.62 14.21 5.12
CA ALA A 27 -17.87 15.46 5.15
C ALA A 27 -16.42 15.29 4.67
N LEU A 28 -15.88 14.07 4.65
CA LEU A 28 -14.54 13.77 4.14
C LEU A 28 -14.50 13.80 2.61
N LYS A 29 -13.53 14.52 2.06
CA LYS A 29 -13.28 14.54 0.62
C LYS A 29 -13.02 13.11 0.12
N GLY A 30 -13.83 12.68 -0.85
CA GLY A 30 -13.74 11.33 -1.43
C GLY A 30 -14.70 10.31 -0.83
N VAL A 31 -15.48 10.68 0.21
CA VAL A 31 -16.51 9.82 0.80
C VAL A 31 -17.90 10.26 0.32
N GLY A 32 -18.34 9.68 -0.81
CA GLY A 32 -19.73 9.77 -1.26
C GLY A 32 -20.62 8.71 -0.61
N GLU A 33 -21.91 8.69 -0.94
CA GLU A 33 -22.92 7.78 -0.36
C GLU A 33 -22.50 6.31 -0.43
N ALA A 34 -22.07 5.82 -1.60
CA ALA A 34 -21.63 4.44 -1.78
C ALA A 34 -20.41 4.04 -0.94
N MET A 35 -19.56 5.01 -0.56
CA MET A 35 -18.44 4.76 0.35
C MET A 35 -18.90 4.82 1.80
N ALA A 36 -19.76 5.77 2.15
CA ALA A 36 -20.36 5.88 3.48
C ALA A 36 -21.11 4.60 3.87
N GLU A 37 -21.86 3.99 2.94
CA GLU A 37 -22.52 2.69 3.17
C GLU A 37 -21.53 1.55 3.46
N LYS A 38 -20.33 1.57 2.86
CA LYS A 38 -19.29 0.58 3.14
C LYS A 38 -18.63 0.82 4.49
N LEU A 39 -18.42 2.08 4.86
CA LEU A 39 -17.87 2.49 6.15
C LEU A 39 -18.83 2.15 7.31
N ALA A 40 -20.13 2.35 7.12
CA ALA A 40 -21.15 1.97 8.09
C ALA A 40 -21.13 0.45 8.40
N LYS A 41 -20.85 -0.40 7.41
CA LYS A 41 -20.71 -1.86 7.61
C LYS A 41 -19.55 -2.26 8.54
N VAL A 42 -18.56 -1.39 8.70
CA VAL A 42 -17.43 -1.58 9.64
C VAL A 42 -17.56 -0.69 10.88
N GLY A 43 -18.73 -0.10 11.11
CA GLY A 43 -19.04 0.72 12.28
C GLY A 43 -18.48 2.15 12.24
N LEU A 44 -18.22 2.68 11.04
CA LEU A 44 -17.69 4.04 10.86
C LEU A 44 -18.76 4.94 10.24
N GLU A 45 -19.41 5.77 11.06
CA GLU A 45 -20.53 6.62 10.63
C GLU A 45 -20.22 8.11 10.76
N ASN A 46 -19.36 8.47 11.72
CA ASN A 46 -18.97 9.86 11.99
C ASN A 46 -17.44 10.04 12.02
N LEU A 47 -16.98 11.30 12.10
CA LEU A 47 -15.55 11.62 12.13
C LEU A 47 -14.83 11.08 13.38
N GLN A 48 -15.51 10.99 14.52
CA GLN A 48 -14.92 10.42 15.72
C GLN A 48 -14.57 8.94 15.51
N ASP A 49 -15.47 8.16 14.89
CA ASP A 49 -15.22 6.74 14.61
C ASP A 49 -13.98 6.56 13.73
N VAL A 50 -13.83 7.39 12.68
CA VAL A 50 -12.69 7.35 11.77
C VAL A 50 -11.38 7.69 12.48
N LEU A 51 -11.38 8.70 13.36
CA LEU A 51 -10.18 9.09 14.12
C LEU A 51 -9.70 7.99 15.06
N PHE A 52 -10.61 7.17 15.58
CA PHE A 52 -10.28 6.05 16.47
C PHE A 52 -10.25 4.69 15.76
N HIS A 53 -10.38 4.66 14.44
CA HIS A 53 -10.14 3.47 13.63
C HIS A 53 -8.64 3.28 13.38
N LEU A 54 -7.93 2.87 14.43
CA LEU A 54 -6.47 2.77 14.42
C LEU A 54 -6.00 1.67 13.44
N PRO A 55 -4.89 1.89 12.71
CA PRO A 55 -4.32 0.87 11.84
C PRO A 55 -3.98 -0.42 12.61
N LEU A 56 -4.38 -1.57 12.05
CA LEU A 56 -4.02 -2.88 12.59
C LEU A 56 -2.50 -3.10 12.57
N ARG A 57 -1.82 -2.59 11.54
CA ARG A 57 -0.37 -2.70 11.37
C ARG A 57 0.15 -1.50 10.58
N TYR A 58 1.27 -0.95 11.04
CA TYR A 58 2.07 -0.02 10.24
C TYR A 58 3.04 -0.80 9.35
N GLN A 59 3.07 -0.47 8.07
CA GLN A 59 4.06 -0.99 7.13
C GLN A 59 5.15 0.07 6.95
N ASP A 60 6.39 -0.27 7.31
CA ASP A 60 7.53 0.60 7.06
C ASP A 60 7.96 0.48 5.60
N ARG A 61 7.60 1.49 4.80
CA ARG A 61 7.94 1.60 3.37
C ARG A 61 9.05 2.62 3.12
N THR A 62 9.79 3.04 4.15
CA THR A 62 10.80 4.11 4.06
C THR A 62 12.14 3.64 3.50
N ARG A 63 12.34 2.32 3.35
CA ARG A 63 13.62 1.73 2.97
C ARG A 63 13.45 0.76 1.81
N ILE A 64 14.30 0.95 0.81
CA ILE A 64 14.41 0.04 -0.33
C ILE A 64 15.34 -1.11 0.08
N VAL A 65 14.85 -2.33 -0.09
CA VAL A 65 15.59 -3.56 0.16
C VAL A 65 16.24 -4.01 -1.15
N PRO A 66 17.55 -4.31 -1.18
CA PRO A 66 18.18 -4.93 -2.34
C PRO A 66 17.50 -6.26 -2.67
N ILE A 67 17.22 -6.51 -3.95
CA ILE A 67 16.47 -7.69 -4.39
C ILE A 67 17.19 -8.99 -3.97
N GLY A 68 18.53 -9.00 -4.01
CA GLY A 68 19.34 -10.14 -3.58
C GLY A 68 19.29 -10.44 -2.08
N ALA A 69 18.79 -9.49 -1.26
CA ALA A 69 18.64 -9.66 0.19
C ALA A 69 17.23 -10.08 0.62
N LEU A 70 16.30 -10.25 -0.32
CA LEU A 70 14.94 -10.66 -0.01
C LEU A 70 14.90 -12.06 0.61
N SER A 71 14.09 -12.20 1.65
CA SER A 71 13.78 -13.48 2.29
C SER A 71 12.31 -13.89 2.04
N PRO A 72 12.01 -15.19 1.95
CA PRO A 72 10.62 -15.66 1.91
C PRO A 72 9.78 -15.13 3.08
N GLY A 73 8.57 -14.66 2.81
CA GLY A 73 7.64 -14.07 3.78
C GLY A 73 7.93 -12.62 4.15
N GLN A 74 8.92 -11.99 3.54
CA GLN A 74 9.28 -10.59 3.82
C GLN A 74 8.42 -9.62 3.00
N ASP A 75 7.70 -8.74 3.70
CA ASP A 75 7.17 -7.51 3.10
C ASP A 75 8.32 -6.53 2.85
N ALA A 76 8.52 -6.10 1.61
CA ALA A 76 9.62 -5.20 1.27
C ALA A 76 9.22 -4.19 0.17
N VAL A 77 9.80 -3.00 0.25
CA VAL A 77 9.91 -2.09 -0.89
C VAL A 77 11.17 -2.48 -1.66
N ILE A 78 11.04 -2.68 -2.96
CA ILE A 78 12.15 -3.00 -3.86
C ILE A 78 12.13 -2.08 -5.07
N GLU A 79 13.30 -1.91 -5.67
CA GLU A 79 13.46 -1.21 -6.93
C GLU A 79 14.26 -2.03 -7.90
N GLY A 80 13.98 -1.88 -9.19
CA GLY A 80 14.82 -2.47 -10.21
C GLY A 80 14.37 -2.13 -11.61
N VAL A 81 15.08 -2.69 -12.58
CA VAL A 81 14.81 -2.54 -14.00
C VAL A 81 14.15 -3.81 -14.52
N VAL A 82 13.07 -3.64 -15.28
CA VAL A 82 12.38 -4.76 -15.89
C VAL A 82 13.27 -5.37 -16.99
N SER A 83 13.55 -6.66 -16.86
CA SER A 83 14.27 -7.45 -17.86
C SER A 83 13.33 -8.16 -18.85
N GLY A 84 12.05 -8.34 -18.50
CA GLY A 84 11.05 -8.91 -19.39
C GLY A 84 9.67 -8.98 -18.76
N ALA A 85 8.64 -8.95 -19.60
CA ALA A 85 7.23 -9.00 -19.19
C ALA A 85 6.46 -9.94 -20.13
N ASP A 86 6.24 -11.16 -19.67
CA ASP A 86 5.72 -12.26 -20.48
C ASP A 86 4.34 -12.69 -19.99
N VAL A 87 3.43 -13.00 -20.92
CA VAL A 87 2.16 -13.63 -20.58
C VAL A 87 2.37 -15.13 -20.52
N VAL A 88 2.21 -15.71 -19.34
CA VAL A 88 2.40 -17.14 -19.09
C VAL A 88 1.05 -17.85 -19.06
N MET A 89 0.91 -18.86 -19.91
CA MET A 89 -0.27 -19.73 -20.01
C MET A 89 -0.11 -20.99 -19.17
N GLY A 90 0.11 -20.84 -17.86
CA GLY A 90 0.11 -21.97 -16.92
C GLY A 90 -1.31 -22.45 -16.61
N LYS A 91 -1.51 -23.06 -15.43
CA LYS A 91 -2.86 -23.43 -14.94
C LYS A 91 -3.86 -22.27 -15.02
N ARG A 92 -3.37 -21.04 -14.79
CA ARG A 92 -4.10 -19.80 -15.00
C ARG A 92 -3.21 -18.83 -15.76
N ARG A 93 -3.79 -18.11 -16.73
CA ARG A 93 -3.13 -17.00 -17.43
C ARG A 93 -2.63 -15.97 -16.42
N SER A 94 -1.37 -15.57 -16.54
CA SER A 94 -0.75 -14.54 -15.70
C SER A 94 0.26 -13.72 -16.48
N LEU A 95 0.51 -12.50 -16.02
CA LEU A 95 1.64 -11.68 -16.47
C LEU A 95 2.78 -11.90 -15.48
N LEU A 96 3.94 -12.31 -16.00
CA LEU A 96 5.18 -12.50 -15.26
C LEU A 96 6.17 -11.42 -15.67
N VAL A 97 6.53 -10.55 -14.74
CA VAL A 97 7.49 -9.45 -14.96
C VAL A 97 8.75 -9.74 -14.16
N ARG A 98 9.91 -9.81 -14.82
CA ARG A 98 11.20 -10.05 -14.14
C ARG A 98 11.86 -8.72 -13.83
N LEU A 99 12.12 -8.46 -12.56
CA LEU A 99 12.74 -7.24 -12.05
C LEU A 99 14.12 -7.56 -11.48
N GLY A 100 15.14 -6.75 -11.79
CA GLY A 100 16.48 -6.91 -11.24
C GLY A 100 17.16 -5.58 -10.95
N ASP A 101 18.03 -5.56 -9.94
CA ASP A 101 18.74 -4.38 -9.43
C ASP A 101 20.27 -4.53 -9.44
N GLY A 102 20.76 -5.64 -10.01
CA GLY A 102 22.18 -6.01 -10.00
C GLY A 102 22.61 -6.84 -8.79
N THR A 103 21.83 -6.86 -7.70
CA THR A 103 22.06 -7.72 -6.52
C THR A 103 21.27 -9.02 -6.59
N GLY A 104 20.10 -9.00 -7.25
CA GLY A 104 19.27 -10.17 -7.45
C GLY A 104 18.20 -9.97 -8.51
N VAL A 105 17.36 -10.99 -8.66
CA VAL A 105 16.18 -10.98 -9.55
C VAL A 105 14.98 -11.51 -8.79
N VAL A 106 13.84 -10.85 -8.98
CA VAL A 106 12.53 -11.27 -8.45
C VAL A 106 11.47 -11.16 -9.53
N SER A 107 10.49 -12.06 -9.50
CA SER A 107 9.39 -12.02 -10.45
C SER A 107 8.14 -11.39 -9.84
N LEU A 108 7.55 -10.41 -10.51
CA LEU A 108 6.23 -9.88 -10.17
C LEU A 108 5.17 -10.67 -10.95
N ARG A 109 4.13 -11.14 -10.27
CA ARG A 109 3.06 -11.94 -10.89
C ARG A 109 1.69 -11.29 -10.74
N PHE A 110 1.00 -11.11 -11.87
CA PHE A 110 -0.35 -10.55 -11.93
C PHE A 110 -1.33 -11.52 -12.60
N TYR A 111 -2.42 -11.90 -11.92
CA TYR A 111 -3.48 -12.74 -12.51
C TYR A 111 -4.59 -11.94 -13.21
N HIS A 112 -4.70 -10.66 -12.87
CA HIS A 112 -5.65 -9.72 -13.46
C HIS A 112 -4.83 -8.55 -13.98
N PHE A 113 -4.66 -8.47 -15.30
CA PHE A 113 -3.87 -7.43 -15.94
C PHE A 113 -4.46 -7.00 -17.28
N SER A 114 -4.22 -5.73 -17.63
CA SER A 114 -4.57 -5.16 -18.93
C SER A 114 -3.36 -5.10 -19.87
N ASN A 115 -3.58 -4.90 -21.17
CA ASN A 115 -2.49 -4.68 -22.11
C ASN A 115 -1.71 -3.38 -21.80
N ALA A 116 -2.41 -2.33 -21.36
CA ALA A 116 -1.77 -1.09 -20.92
C ALA A 116 -0.85 -1.31 -19.72
N GLN A 117 -1.28 -2.14 -18.76
CA GLN A 117 -0.46 -2.53 -17.62
C GLN A 117 0.80 -3.29 -18.07
N LYS A 118 0.66 -4.25 -18.99
CA LYS A 118 1.82 -4.95 -19.57
C LYS A 118 2.79 -3.97 -20.25
N GLU A 119 2.29 -3.05 -21.08
CA GLU A 119 3.10 -2.07 -21.80
C GLU A 119 3.83 -1.11 -20.85
N SER A 120 3.19 -0.71 -19.75
CA SER A 120 3.83 0.10 -18.71
C SER A 120 5.03 -0.60 -18.05
N MET A 121 5.06 -1.93 -18.08
CA MET A 121 6.11 -2.76 -17.52
C MET A 121 6.95 -3.44 -18.60
N LYS A 122 7.17 -2.78 -19.74
CA LYS A 122 8.08 -3.31 -20.77
C LYS A 122 9.53 -3.33 -20.28
N ARG A 123 10.37 -4.10 -20.99
CA ARG A 123 11.81 -4.15 -20.73
C ARG A 123 12.40 -2.74 -20.69
N GLY A 124 13.24 -2.48 -19.69
CA GLY A 124 13.88 -1.18 -19.46
C GLY A 124 13.11 -0.23 -18.53
N THR A 125 11.84 -0.53 -18.20
CA THR A 125 11.11 0.28 -17.22
C THR A 125 11.73 0.12 -15.82
N HIS A 126 11.97 1.23 -15.14
CA HIS A 126 12.33 1.26 -13.72
C HIS A 126 11.07 1.22 -12.88
N LEU A 127 10.97 0.26 -11.97
CA LEU A 127 9.82 0.09 -11.09
C LEU A 127 10.25 0.12 -9.63
N ARG A 128 9.46 0.83 -8.81
CA ARG A 128 9.38 0.61 -7.37
C ARG A 128 8.17 -0.27 -7.10
N CYS A 129 8.36 -1.30 -6.29
CA CYS A 129 7.30 -2.24 -5.93
C CYS A 129 7.28 -2.50 -4.43
N PHE A 130 6.09 -2.72 -3.89
CA PHE A 130 5.89 -3.18 -2.52
C PHE A 130 5.04 -4.45 -2.51
N GLY A 131 5.49 -5.43 -1.74
CA GLY A 131 4.71 -6.62 -1.44
C GLY A 131 5.54 -7.70 -0.75
N GLU A 132 4.86 -8.81 -0.45
CA GLU A 132 5.46 -9.96 0.22
C GLU A 132 6.22 -10.85 -0.79
N ALA A 133 7.50 -11.08 -0.54
CA ALA A 133 8.31 -12.02 -1.30
C ALA A 133 7.94 -13.47 -0.93
N ARG A 134 7.42 -14.24 -1.89
CA ARG A 134 6.99 -15.63 -1.70
C ARG A 134 7.76 -16.58 -2.61
N PRO A 135 8.02 -17.83 -2.20
CA PRO A 135 8.57 -18.83 -3.10
C PRO A 135 7.60 -19.11 -4.26
N GLY A 136 8.13 -19.16 -5.47
CA GLY A 136 7.40 -19.49 -6.68
C GLY A 136 8.24 -20.30 -7.67
N ALA A 137 7.68 -20.55 -8.84
CA ALA A 137 8.31 -21.42 -9.84
C ALA A 137 9.61 -20.83 -10.42
N SER A 138 9.79 -19.51 -10.34
CA SER A 138 10.95 -18.78 -10.87
C SER A 138 11.92 -18.27 -9.80
N GLY A 139 11.83 -18.79 -8.57
CA GLY A 139 12.54 -18.27 -7.41
C GLY A 139 11.60 -17.47 -6.51
N LEU A 140 12.05 -16.33 -6.00
CA LEU A 140 11.17 -15.42 -5.26
C LEU A 140 10.23 -14.69 -6.21
N GLU A 141 8.96 -14.61 -5.82
CA GLU A 141 7.91 -13.93 -6.55
C GLU A 141 7.07 -13.04 -5.63
N ILE A 142 6.62 -11.91 -6.14
CA ILE A 142 5.67 -11.04 -5.46
C ILE A 142 4.35 -11.06 -6.24
N TYR A 143 3.29 -11.47 -5.59
CA TYR A 143 1.96 -11.62 -6.18
C TYR A 143 1.17 -10.33 -6.02
N HIS A 144 0.68 -9.78 -7.12
CA HIS A 144 -0.07 -8.52 -7.13
C HIS A 144 0.58 -7.41 -6.28
N PRO A 145 1.87 -7.10 -6.51
CA PRO A 145 2.52 -6.01 -5.81
C PRO A 145 1.83 -4.69 -6.13
N GLU A 146 1.87 -3.78 -5.16
CA GLU A 146 1.74 -2.37 -5.47
C GLU A 146 2.99 -1.94 -6.25
N TYR A 147 2.83 -1.19 -7.34
CA TYR A 147 3.96 -0.76 -8.15
C TYR A 147 3.75 0.64 -8.71
N ARG A 148 4.87 1.32 -8.97
CA ARG A 148 4.92 2.60 -9.68
C ARG A 148 6.15 2.63 -10.56
N ALA A 149 6.01 3.18 -11.76
CA ALA A 149 7.15 3.52 -12.60
C ALA A 149 7.83 4.76 -12.02
N ILE A 150 9.14 4.66 -11.78
CA ILE A 150 9.95 5.74 -11.21
C ILE A 150 10.90 6.28 -12.27
N THR A 151 11.23 7.57 -12.15
CA THR A 151 12.20 8.23 -13.04
C THR A 151 13.31 8.81 -12.18
N GLY A 152 14.52 8.24 -12.25
CA GLY A 152 15.67 8.74 -11.49
C GLY A 152 15.53 8.60 -9.96
N ASP A 153 16.14 9.53 -9.24
CA ASP A 153 16.34 9.53 -7.77
C ASP A 153 15.10 10.05 -7.01
N GLU A 154 13.93 9.44 -7.24
CA GLU A 154 12.72 9.74 -6.46
C GLU A 154 12.86 9.12 -5.06
N PRO A 155 12.63 9.85 -3.95
CA PRO A 155 12.77 9.28 -2.61
C PRO A 155 11.75 8.15 -2.38
N PRO A 156 12.08 7.13 -1.56
CA PRO A 156 11.20 6.00 -1.21
C PRO A 156 9.82 6.41 -0.71
#